data_AF-A0A816EZF2-F1
#
_entry.id   AF-A0A816EZF2-F1
#
_cell.length_a   1.000
_cell.length_b   1.000
_cell.length_c   1.000
_cell.angle_alpha   90.00
_cell.angle_beta   90.00
_cell.angle_gamma   90.00
#
_symmetry.space_group_name_H-M   'P 1'
#
loop_
_entity.id
_entity.type
_entity.pdbx_description
1 polymer ?
#
loop_
_entity_poly.entity_id
_entity_poly.type
_entity_poly.pdbx_seq_one_letter_code
_entity_poly.pdbx_strand_id
1 'polypeptide(L)'
;MSKSTFQEYYKFILLSDKYRIKSLRLSNPFAFDSILSSTNIQLKFIQLETLILNNIDSKSLENLLNHLTFLSSLASLSIICMDKVDHLNDFYLQIFRLP
;
A
#
# COMPACT_ATOMS: atom_id res chain seq x y z
N MET A 1 2.64 8.90 14.83
CA MET A 1 3.19 9.93 13.92
C MET A 1 2.04 10.79 13.42
N SER A 2 2.18 12.12 13.43
CA SER A 2 1.15 13.02 12.88
C SER A 2 1.17 13.01 11.35
N LYS A 3 0.10 13.53 10.72
CA LYS A 3 0.02 13.63 9.25
C LYS A 3 1.13 14.50 8.65
N SER A 4 1.48 15.62 9.29
CA SER A 4 2.53 16.53 8.80
C SER A 4 3.92 15.89 8.85
N THR A 5 4.28 15.26 9.98
CA THR A 5 5.56 14.54 10.12
C THR A 5 5.68 13.41 9.09
N PHE A 6 4.56 12.74 8.80
CA PHE A 6 4.55 11.73 7.75
C PHE A 6 4.74 12.30 6.34
N GLN A 7 4.15 13.45 6.03
CA GLN A 7 4.34 14.10 4.73
C GLN A 7 5.79 14.49 4.50
N GLU A 8 6.49 14.98 5.52
CA GLU A 8 7.92 15.26 5.46
C GLU A 8 8.73 13.99 5.23
N TYR A 9 8.47 12.95 6.04
CA TYR A 9 9.11 11.63 5.87
C TYR A 9 8.90 11.08 4.45
N TYR A 10 7.67 11.11 3.96
CA TYR A 10 7.32 10.64 2.62
C TYR A 10 8.05 11.44 1.53
N LYS A 11 8.12 12.77 1.66
CA LYS A 11 8.76 13.63 0.66
C LYS A 11 10.27 13.44 0.62
N PHE A 12 10.93 13.43 1.77
CA PHE A 12 12.39 13.50 1.83
C PHE A 12 13.06 12.13 1.84
N ILE A 13 12.37 11.09 2.32
CA ILE A 13 12.94 9.74 2.44
C ILE A 13 12.32 8.81 1.39
N LEU A 14 11.00 8.61 1.42
CA LEU A 14 10.37 7.62 0.53
C LEU A 14 10.42 8.03 -0.95
N LEU A 15 10.11 9.28 -1.28
CA LEU A 15 10.10 9.74 -2.67
C LEU A 15 11.51 9.85 -3.28
N SER A 16 12.51 10.17 -2.46
CA SER A 16 13.90 10.30 -2.92
C SER A 16 14.47 8.96 -3.40
N ASP A 17 14.16 7.88 -2.68
CA ASP A 17 14.67 6.53 -2.96
C ASP A 17 13.64 5.60 -3.61
N LYS A 18 12.53 6.17 -4.10
CA LYS A 18 11.33 5.43 -4.54
C LYS A 18 11.61 4.30 -5.54
N TYR A 19 12.58 4.48 -6.44
CA TYR A 19 12.97 3.48 -7.43
C TYR A 19 13.83 2.33 -6.90
N ARG A 20 14.34 2.43 -5.67
CA ARG A 20 15.25 1.44 -5.04
C ARG A 20 14.55 0.64 -3.94
N ILE A 21 13.35 1.07 -3.53
CA ILE A 21 12.61 0.45 -2.44
C ILE A 21 12.03 -0.89 -2.93
N LYS A 22 12.59 -1.98 -2.43
CA LYS A 22 12.13 -3.36 -2.67
C LYS A 22 11.14 -3.85 -1.62
N SER A 23 11.24 -3.36 -0.39
CA SER A 23 10.37 -3.76 0.71
C SER A 23 9.86 -2.52 1.43
N LEU A 24 8.56 -2.43 1.59
CA LEU A 24 7.90 -1.33 2.28
C LEU A 24 6.93 -1.88 3.33
N ARG A 25 7.12 -1.45 4.58
CA ARG A 25 6.20 -1.73 5.68
C ARG A 25 5.59 -0.42 6.16
N LEU A 26 4.27 -0.30 6.04
CA LEU A 26 3.51 0.84 6.52
C LEU A 26 2.59 0.37 7.65
N SER A 27 2.68 1.00 8.80
CA SER A 27 1.79 0.74 9.95
C SER A 27 0.94 1.95 10.32
N ASN A 28 0.90 2.94 9.43
CA ASN A 28 0.23 4.21 9.64
C ASN A 28 -1.02 4.27 8.74
N PRO A 29 -2.22 4.42 9.30
CA PRO A 29 -3.45 4.51 8.50
C PRO A 29 -3.44 5.68 7.50
N PHE A 30 -2.76 6.79 7.83
CA PHE A 30 -2.62 7.94 6.92
C PHE A 30 -1.65 7.70 5.75
N ALA A 31 -0.85 6.64 5.83
CA ALA A 31 0.10 6.31 4.78
C ALA A 31 -0.59 5.82 3.51
N PHE A 32 -1.73 5.16 3.66
CA PHE A 32 -2.53 4.71 2.54
C PHE A 32 -2.98 5.88 1.66
N ASP A 33 -3.69 6.84 2.25
CA ASP A 33 -4.23 8.01 1.54
C ASP A 33 -3.19 8.90 0.87
N SER A 34 -1.93 8.83 1.31
CA SER A 34 -0.87 9.70 0.78
C SER A 34 0.04 9.00 -0.22
N ILE A 35 0.27 7.69 -0.03
CA ILE A 35 1.20 6.89 -0.84
C ILE A 35 0.45 6.10 -1.91
N LEU A 36 -0.61 5.40 -1.49
CA LEU A 36 -1.27 4.34 -2.24
C LEU A 36 -2.54 4.82 -2.97
N SER A 37 -3.11 5.96 -2.58
CA SER A 37 -4.32 6.54 -3.23
C SER A 37 -4.09 7.15 -4.61
N SER A 38 -2.85 7.38 -5.03
CA SER A 38 -2.57 7.97 -6.33
C SER A 38 -2.45 6.89 -7.40
N THR A 39 -3.14 7.07 -8.52
CA THR A 39 -2.99 6.25 -9.74
C THR A 39 -1.55 6.11 -10.24
N ASN A 40 -0.66 7.03 -9.84
CA ASN A 40 0.76 7.03 -10.20
C ASN A 40 1.64 6.18 -9.26
N ILE A 41 1.08 5.24 -8.49
CA ILE A 41 1.88 4.46 -7.54
C ILE A 41 2.98 3.63 -8.21
N GLN A 42 2.73 3.11 -9.41
CA GLN A 42 3.71 2.37 -10.21
C GLN A 42 4.91 3.23 -10.60
N LEU A 43 4.68 4.52 -10.89
CA LEU A 43 5.75 5.50 -11.15
C LEU A 43 6.55 5.87 -9.90
N LYS A 44 6.06 5.46 -8.72
CA LYS A 44 6.74 5.68 -7.45
C LYS A 44 7.53 4.45 -7.03
N PHE A 45 6.97 3.24 -7.15
CA PHE A 45 7.56 2.05 -6.52
C PHE A 45 7.73 0.88 -7.51
N ILE A 46 8.40 1.14 -8.64
CA ILE A 46 8.53 0.16 -9.73
C ILE A 46 9.27 -1.13 -9.35
N GLN A 47 10.19 -1.07 -8.36
CA GLN A 47 10.97 -2.21 -7.88
C GLN A 47 10.40 -2.83 -6.59
N LEU A 48 9.19 -2.44 -6.17
CA LEU A 48 8.64 -2.92 -4.92
C LEU A 48 8.18 -4.37 -5.05
N GLU A 49 8.85 -5.24 -4.28
CA GLU A 49 8.64 -6.69 -4.26
C GLU A 49 7.82 -7.11 -3.04
N THR A 50 7.96 -6.43 -1.91
CA THR A 50 7.27 -6.75 -0.66
C THR A 50 6.53 -5.55 -0.10
N LEU A 51 5.22 -5.69 0.11
CA LEU A 51 4.39 -4.68 0.75
C LEU A 51 3.70 -5.26 1.99
N ILE A 52 3.93 -4.64 3.14
CA ILE A 52 3.28 -4.99 4.41
C ILE A 52 2.51 -3.78 4.90
N LEU A 53 1.20 -3.93 4.99
CA LEU A 53 0.27 -2.89 5.45
C LEU A 53 -0.36 -3.33 6.76
N ASN A 54 -0.10 -2.57 7.82
CA ASN A 54 -0.74 -2.76 9.12
C ASN A 54 -1.70 -1.60 9.38
N ASN A 55 -2.71 -1.89 10.19
CA ASN A 55 -3.71 -0.93 10.65
C ASN A 55 -4.53 -0.34 9.49
N ILE A 56 -4.97 -1.19 8.56
CA ILE A 56 -5.85 -0.80 7.45
C ILE A 56 -7.32 -0.83 7.91
N ASP A 57 -8.10 0.20 7.54
CA ASP A 57 -9.55 0.17 7.66
C ASP A 57 -10.10 -0.75 6.54
N SER A 58 -10.88 -1.77 6.91
CA SER A 58 -11.45 -2.74 5.97
C SER A 58 -12.25 -2.08 4.85
N LYS A 59 -12.87 -0.92 5.09
CA LYS A 59 -13.63 -0.16 4.07
C LYS A 59 -12.75 0.40 2.95
N SER A 60 -11.46 0.56 3.22
CA SER A 60 -10.48 1.07 2.25
C SER A 60 -9.82 -0.05 1.43
N LEU A 61 -10.10 -1.32 1.75
CA LEU A 61 -9.42 -2.47 1.17
C LEU A 61 -9.67 -2.61 -0.34
N GLU A 62 -10.88 -2.34 -0.80
CA GLU A 62 -11.23 -2.42 -2.24
C GLU A 62 -10.41 -1.42 -3.06
N ASN A 63 -10.44 -0.14 -2.66
CA ASN A 63 -9.63 0.89 -3.32
C ASN A 63 -8.13 0.55 -3.25
N LEU A 64 -7.68 0.01 -2.11
CA LEU A 64 -6.31 -0.40 -1.93
C LEU A 64 -5.90 -1.46 -2.95
N LEU A 65 -6.64 -2.55 -3.05
CA LEU A 65 -6.33 -3.65 -3.96
C LEU A 65 -6.36 -3.17 -5.42
N ASN A 66 -7.30 -2.29 -5.79
CA ASN A 66 -7.32 -1.68 -7.11
C ASN A 66 -6.01 -0.95 -7.45
N HIS A 67 -5.42 -0.23 -6.49
CA HIS A 67 -4.15 0.46 -6.70
C HIS A 67 -2.93 -0.48 -6.72
N LEU A 68 -3.01 -1.62 -6.02
CA LEU A 68 -1.93 -2.61 -6.02
C LEU A 68 -1.79 -3.33 -7.37
N THR A 69 -2.83 -3.34 -8.20
CA THR A 69 -2.76 -3.92 -9.57
C THR A 69 -1.68 -3.29 -10.44
N PHE A 70 -1.27 -2.06 -10.13
CA PHE A 70 -0.22 -1.36 -10.86
C PHE A 70 1.21 -1.69 -10.38
N LEU A 71 1.38 -2.47 -9.31
CA LEU A 71 2.70 -2.84 -8.78
C LEU A 71 3.20 -4.15 -9.40
N SER A 72 3.67 -4.08 -10.64
CA SER A 72 4.07 -5.24 -11.45
C SER A 72 5.19 -6.12 -10.88
N SER A 73 5.94 -5.62 -9.89
CA SER A 73 7.05 -6.35 -9.25
C SER A 73 6.65 -6.97 -7.91
N LEU A 74 5.41 -6.78 -7.47
CA LEU A 74 4.95 -7.16 -6.13
C LEU A 74 4.83 -8.69 -6.03
N ALA A 75 5.73 -9.32 -5.28
CA ALA A 75 5.75 -10.76 -5.07
C ALA A 75 5.17 -11.18 -3.70
N SER A 76 5.12 -10.26 -2.74
CA SER A 76 4.65 -10.52 -1.38
C SER A 76 3.78 -9.39 -0.87
N LEU A 77 2.56 -9.72 -0.47
CA LEU A 77 1.58 -8.80 0.11
C LEU A 77 1.09 -9.32 1.46
N SER A 78 1.16 -8.49 2.49
CA SER A 78 0.52 -8.74 3.79
C SER A 78 -0.35 -7.55 4.16
N ILE A 79 -1.64 -7.78 4.40
CA ILE A 79 -2.58 -6.75 4.83
C ILE A 79 -3.19 -7.17 6.16
N ILE A 80 -3.03 -6.31 7.17
CA ILE A 80 -3.55 -6.51 8.51
C ILE A 80 -4.53 -5.37 8.80
N CYS A 81 -5.82 -5.69 8.80
CA CYS A 81 -6.89 -4.73 9.08
C CYS A 81 -7.06 -4.50 10.59
N MET A 82 -7.52 -3.31 10.98
CA MET A 82 -7.84 -2.98 12.37
C MET A 82 -9.18 -3.57 12.80
N ASP A 83 -10.08 -3.72 11.84
CA ASP A 83 -11.48 -4.13 12.02
C ASP A 83 -11.79 -5.41 11.25
N LYS A 84 -12.98 -5.95 11.52
CA LYS A 84 -13.46 -7.17 10.86
C LYS A 84 -13.66 -6.89 9.37
N VAL A 85 -13.06 -7.74 8.54
CA VAL A 85 -13.29 -7.71 7.09
C VAL A 85 -14.56 -8.47 6.77
N ASP A 86 -15.61 -7.75 6.38
CA ASP A 86 -16.81 -8.35 5.80
C ASP A 86 -16.53 -8.76 4.34
N HIS A 87 -17.24 -9.75 3.81
CA HIS A 87 -17.08 -10.21 2.42
C HIS A 87 -15.65 -10.65 2.02
N LEU A 88 -14.96 -11.34 2.94
CA LEU A 88 -13.56 -11.79 2.78
C LEU A 88 -13.29 -12.55 1.45
N ASN A 89 -14.28 -13.30 0.96
CA ASN A 89 -14.19 -14.03 -0.31
C ASN A 89 -13.98 -13.11 -1.53
N ASP A 90 -14.60 -11.93 -1.54
CA ASP A 90 -14.49 -10.99 -2.66
C ASP A 90 -13.08 -10.39 -2.72
N PHE A 91 -12.49 -10.10 -1.55
CA PHE A 91 -11.12 -9.63 -1.45
C PHE A 91 -10.09 -10.71 -1.80
N TYR A 92 -10.32 -11.97 -1.43
CA TYR A 92 -9.44 -13.06 -1.86
C TYR A 92 -9.34 -13.13 -3.39
N LEU A 93 -10.47 -13.06 -4.10
CA LEU A 93 -10.48 -13.08 -5.56
C LEU A 93 -9.73 -11.91 -6.17
N GLN A 94 -9.80 -10.72 -5.57
CA GLN A 94 -9.03 -9.56 -6.02
C GLN A 94 -7.53 -9.74 -5.77
N ILE A 95 -7.13 -10.30 -4.62
CA ILE A 95 -5.72 -10.56 -4.29
C ILE A 95 -5.08 -11.54 -5.27
N PHE A 96 -5.80 -12.61 -5.66
CA PHE A 96 -5.29 -13.57 -6.66
C PHE A 96 -5.20 -13.01 -8.08
N ARG A 97 -5.79 -11.84 -8.35
CA ARG A 97 -5.71 -11.12 -9.63
C ARG A 97 -4.62 -10.05 -9.66
N LEU A 98 -3.91 -9.85 -8.55
CA LEU A 98 -2.74 -8.98 -8.54
C LEU A 98 -1.65 -9.57 -9.45
N PRO A 99 -0.83 -8.71 -10.08
CA PRO A 99 0.23 -9.12 -11.00
C PRO A 99 1.28 -10.04 -10.35
#